data_AF-A0A6N8H9R1-F1
#
_entry.id   AF-A0A6N8H9R1-F1
#
_cell.length_a   1.000
_cell.length_b   1.000
_cell.length_c   1.000
_cell.angle_alpha   90.00
_cell.angle_beta   90.00
_cell.angle_gamma   90.00
#
_symmetry.space_group_name_H-M   'P 1'
#
loop_
_entity.id
_entity.type
_entity.pdbx_description
1 polymer ?
#
loop_
_entity_poly.entity_id
_entity_poly.type
_entity_poly.pdbx_seq_one_letter_code
_entity_poly.pdbx_strand_id
1 'polypeptide(L)'
;MDFISTGTEILKQENVLTPRQKDIIDTEKEMLKSPFDRNTAIGQVEKNCMSYPELALGVTVPIAIRGCSLEQMTNDDILKILQLQFGILMAEEGVRGIRNQ
;
A
#
# COMPACT_ATOMS: atom_id res chain seq x y z
N MET A 1 16.22 -1.28 -10.73
CA MET A 1 16.37 -0.99 -9.29
C MET A 1 14.98 -0.55 -8.84
N ASP A 2 14.23 -1.49 -8.27
CA ASP A 2 12.83 -1.27 -7.91
C ASP A 2 12.75 -0.25 -6.78
N PHE A 3 12.22 0.93 -7.12
CA PHE A 3 12.03 2.09 -6.23
C PHE A 3 11.31 1.75 -4.91
N ILE A 4 10.55 0.65 -4.91
CA ILE A 4 9.79 0.14 -3.77
C ILE A 4 10.72 -0.46 -2.69
N SER A 5 11.78 -1.18 -3.09
CA SER A 5 12.66 -1.91 -2.16
C SER A 5 13.48 -0.97 -1.28
N THR A 6 14.10 0.06 -1.85
CA THR A 6 15.10 0.87 -1.13
C THR A 6 14.51 1.66 0.04
N GLY A 7 13.25 2.07 -0.04
CA GLY A 7 12.59 2.85 1.01
C GLY A 7 12.17 2.01 2.22
N THR A 8 11.63 0.80 2.00
CA THR A 8 11.25 -0.10 3.10
C THR A 8 12.44 -0.81 3.72
N GLU A 9 13.53 -1.01 2.95
CA GLU A 9 14.77 -1.60 3.46
C GLU A 9 15.38 -0.77 4.59
N ILE A 10 15.30 0.57 4.51
CA ILE A 10 15.72 1.47 5.59
C ILE A 10 14.84 1.28 6.83
N LEU A 11 13.51 1.23 6.65
CA LEU A 11 12.58 1.00 7.75
C LEU A 11 12.82 -0.36 8.42
N LYS A 12 13.05 -1.42 7.64
CA LYS A 12 13.32 -2.78 8.14
C LYS A 12 14.58 -2.87 9.01
N GLN A 13 15.48 -1.89 8.96
CA GLN A 13 16.67 -1.81 9.81
C GLN A 13 16.41 -1.05 11.13
N GLU A 14 15.27 -0.37 11.28
CA GLU A 14 14.92 0.31 12.52
C GLU A 14 14.52 -0.69 13.61
N ASN A 15 14.98 -0.43 14.83
CA ASN A 15 14.76 -1.33 15.97
C ASN A 15 13.34 -1.18 16.57
N VAL A 16 12.69 -0.03 16.34
CA VAL A 16 11.33 0.27 16.80
C VAL A 16 10.58 0.97 15.68
N LEU A 17 9.60 0.28 15.10
CA LEU A 17 8.76 0.81 14.02
C LEU A 17 7.54 1.54 14.57
N THR A 18 7.22 2.70 14.00
CA THR A 18 5.93 3.35 14.20
C THR A 18 4.81 2.50 13.57
N PRO A 19 3.55 2.68 14.00
CA PRO A 19 2.41 1.99 13.37
C PRO A 19 2.37 2.21 11.85
N ARG A 20 2.67 3.43 11.37
CA ARG A 20 2.66 3.77 9.94
C ARG A 20 3.81 3.11 9.17
N GLN A 21 5.02 3.06 9.73
CA GLN A 21 6.15 2.33 9.12
C GLN A 21 5.85 0.82 9.02
N LYS A 22 5.18 0.25 10.02
CA LYS A 22 4.75 -1.15 9.98
C LYS A 22 3.73 -1.38 8.86
N ASP A 23 2.74 -0.50 8.73
CA ASP A 23 1.74 -0.61 7.66
C ASP A 23 2.36 -0.45 6.26
N ILE A 24 3.40 0.38 6.10
CA ILE A 24 4.20 0.49 4.86
C ILE A 24 4.83 -0.86 4.50
N ILE A 25 5.52 -1.49 5.46
CA ILE A 25 6.20 -2.78 5.25
C ILE A 25 5.19 -3.90 4.97
N ASP A 26 4.08 -3.93 5.71
CA ASP A 26 3.00 -4.91 5.51
C ASP A 26 2.36 -4.74 4.12
N THR A 27 2.12 -3.50 3.68
CA THR A 27 1.56 -3.20 2.36
C THR A 27 2.50 -3.65 1.23
N GLU A 28 3.79 -3.36 1.33
CA GLU A 28 4.79 -3.84 0.37
C GLU A 28 4.85 -5.38 0.33
N LYS A 29 4.82 -6.04 1.49
CA LYS A 29 4.87 -7.49 1.57
C LYS A 29 3.70 -8.15 0.84
N GLU A 30 2.50 -7.60 0.96
CA GLU A 30 1.32 -8.09 0.24
C GLU A 30 1.42 -7.84 -1.27
N MET A 31 2.01 -6.71 -1.70
CA MET A 31 2.26 -6.42 -3.12
C MET A 31 3.26 -7.37 -3.78
N LEU A 32 4.32 -7.76 -3.05
CA LEU A 32 5.40 -8.61 -3.56
C LEU A 32 5.15 -10.11 -3.38
N LYS A 33 4.01 -10.48 -2.78
CA LYS A 33 3.69 -11.88 -2.47
C LYS A 33 3.51 -12.69 -3.77
N SER A 34 4.20 -13.82 -3.85
CA SER A 34 4.10 -14.75 -4.98
C SER A 34 3.92 -16.19 -4.48
N PRO A 35 2.80 -16.87 -4.82
CA PRO A 35 1.69 -16.38 -5.64
C PRO A 35 0.92 -15.24 -4.95
N PHE A 36 0.28 -14.38 -5.75
CA PHE A 36 -0.52 -13.27 -5.23
C PHE A 36 -1.71 -13.81 -4.42
N ASP A 37 -1.79 -13.40 -3.16
CA ASP A 37 -2.89 -13.76 -2.27
C ASP A 37 -3.91 -12.64 -2.22
N ARG A 38 -4.98 -12.81 -2.99
CA ARG A 38 -6.02 -11.80 -3.17
C ARG A 38 -6.73 -11.45 -1.87
N ASN A 39 -6.97 -12.42 -1.00
CA ASN A 39 -7.77 -12.20 0.20
C ASN A 39 -6.99 -11.37 1.22
N THR A 40 -5.70 -11.68 1.39
CA THR A 40 -4.84 -10.89 2.28
C THR A 40 -4.58 -9.50 1.71
N ALA A 41 -4.44 -9.37 0.40
CA ALA A 41 -4.31 -8.07 -0.28
C ALA A 41 -5.55 -7.17 -0.05
N ILE A 42 -6.76 -7.73 -0.21
CA ILE A 42 -8.02 -7.02 0.08
C ILE A 42 -8.09 -6.59 1.55
N GLY A 43 -7.79 -7.51 2.47
CA GLY A 43 -7.79 -7.19 3.90
C GLY A 43 -6.79 -6.08 4.25
N GLN A 44 -5.63 -6.03 3.58
CA GLN A 44 -4.66 -4.95 3.76
C GLN A 44 -5.18 -3.61 3.21
N VAL A 45 -5.86 -3.61 2.06
CA VAL A 45 -6.51 -2.40 1.52
C VAL A 45 -7.52 -1.83 2.51
N GLU A 46 -8.39 -2.68 3.06
CA GLU A 46 -9.42 -2.28 4.02
C GLU A 46 -8.82 -1.78 5.33
N LYS A 47 -7.83 -2.50 5.87
CA LYS A 47 -7.07 -2.08 7.08
C LYS A 47 -6.46 -0.69 6.88
N ASN A 48 -5.79 -0.47 5.74
CA ASN A 48 -5.19 0.81 5.41
C ASN A 48 -6.24 1.93 5.32
N CYS A 49 -7.38 1.69 4.67
CA CYS A 49 -8.47 2.66 4.58
C CYS A 49 -9.09 3.01 5.95
N MET A 50 -9.17 2.04 6.87
CA MET A 50 -9.68 2.28 8.23
C MET A 50 -8.67 3.08 9.08
N SER A 51 -7.37 2.80 8.93
CA SER A 51 -6.30 3.47 9.68
C SER A 51 -6.01 4.89 9.16
N TYR A 52 -6.22 5.13 7.86
CA TYR A 52 -5.81 6.36 7.16
C TYR A 52 -6.96 6.89 6.28
N PRO A 53 -7.78 7.83 6.78
CA PRO A 53 -8.92 8.39 6.04
C PRO A 53 -8.56 8.97 4.66
N GLU A 54 -7.33 9.47 4.50
CA GLU A 54 -6.80 9.96 3.23
C GLU A 54 -6.72 8.85 2.15
N LEU A 55 -6.46 7.61 2.56
CA LEU A 55 -6.41 6.45 1.66
C LEU A 55 -7.80 5.99 1.25
N ALA A 56 -8.79 6.15 2.12
CA ALA A 56 -10.17 5.82 1.82
C ALA A 56 -10.67 6.62 0.61
N LEU A 57 -10.26 7.87 0.43
CA LEU A 57 -10.57 8.66 -0.76
C LEU A 57 -9.94 8.06 -2.04
N GLY A 58 -8.68 7.62 -1.95
CA GLY A 58 -7.97 6.99 -3.06
C GLY A 58 -8.57 5.66 -3.52
N VAL A 59 -9.26 4.93 -2.62
CA VAL A 59 -9.92 3.64 -2.92
C VAL A 59 -11.40 3.79 -3.29
N THR A 60 -12.11 4.71 -2.64
CA THR A 60 -13.55 4.94 -2.86
C THR A 60 -13.81 5.46 -4.27
N VAL A 61 -12.91 6.27 -4.83
CA VAL A 61 -13.06 6.81 -6.20
C VAL A 61 -13.02 5.70 -7.27
N PRO A 62 -12.02 4.79 -7.31
CA PRO A 62 -12.03 3.63 -8.22
C PRO A 62 -13.26 2.73 -8.08
N ILE A 63 -13.70 2.44 -6.85
CA ILE A 63 -14.89 1.63 -6.57
C ILE A 63 -16.15 2.31 -7.13
N ALA A 64 -16.33 3.61 -6.83
CA ALA A 64 -17.48 4.38 -7.26
C ALA A 64 -17.53 4.54 -8.79
N ILE A 65 -16.39 4.73 -9.46
CA ILE A 65 -16.32 4.83 -10.93
C ILE A 65 -16.69 3.51 -11.60
N ARG A 66 -16.23 2.37 -11.05
CA ARG A 66 -16.51 1.05 -11.63
C ARG A 66 -17.86 0.46 -11.25
N GLY A 67 -18.46 0.91 -10.16
CA GLY A 67 -19.74 0.39 -9.67
C GLY A 67 -19.65 -1.07 -9.16
N CYS A 68 -18.48 -1.52 -8.70
CA CYS A 68 -18.25 -2.87 -8.21
C CYS A 68 -17.50 -2.88 -6.87
N SER A 69 -17.73 -3.90 -6.04
CA SER A 69 -17.03 -4.05 -4.75
C SER A 69 -15.57 -4.44 -4.96
N LEU A 70 -14.74 -4.27 -3.93
CA LEU A 70 -13.33 -4.67 -3.95
C LEU A 70 -13.18 -6.18 -4.26
N GLU A 71 -14.12 -7.00 -3.80
CA GLU A 71 -14.14 -8.45 -4.06
C GLU A 71 -14.42 -8.81 -5.52
N GLN A 72 -14.98 -7.89 -6.31
CA GLN A 72 -15.27 -8.08 -7.74
C GLN A 72 -14.14 -7.59 -8.65
N MET A 73 -13.15 -6.88 -8.10
CA MET A 73 -12.02 -6.33 -8.85
C MET A 73 -11.01 -7.42 -9.27
N THR A 74 -10.29 -7.20 -10.37
CA THR A 74 -9.22 -8.12 -10.79
C THR A 74 -8.02 -8.05 -9.84
N ASN A 75 -7.13 -9.05 -9.86
CA ASN A 75 -5.90 -9.01 -9.05
C ASN A 75 -5.04 -7.78 -9.39
N ASP A 76 -4.97 -7.39 -10.67
CA ASP A 76 -4.24 -6.20 -11.11
C ASP A 76 -4.83 -4.91 -10.54
N ASP A 77 -6.15 -4.84 -10.41
CA ASP A 77 -6.82 -3.67 -9.82
C ASP A 77 -6.50 -3.57 -8.32
N ILE A 78 -6.55 -4.68 -7.59
CA ILE A 78 -6.18 -4.72 -6.16
C ILE A 78 -4.72 -4.33 -5.98
N LEU A 79 -3.82 -4.84 -6.84
CA LEU A 79 -2.40 -4.50 -6.78
C LEU A 79 -2.16 -3.00 -7.03
N LYS A 80 -2.86 -2.40 -8.01
CA LYS A 80 -2.78 -0.95 -8.27
C LYS A 80 -3.29 -0.12 -7.09
N ILE A 81 -4.34 -0.59 -6.41
CA ILE A 81 -4.84 0.06 -5.20
C ILE A 81 -3.78 0.01 -4.08
N LEU A 82 -3.19 -1.15 -3.83
CA LEU A 82 -2.10 -1.28 -2.83
C LEU A 82 -0.90 -0.41 -3.18
N GLN A 83 -0.51 -0.33 -4.46
CA GLN A 83 0.57 0.55 -4.93
C GLN A 83 0.27 2.03 -4.66
N LEU A 84 -0.97 2.47 -4.90
CA LEU A 84 -1.41 3.84 -4.60
C LEU A 84 -1.34 4.11 -3.09
N GLN A 85 -1.88 3.20 -2.28
CA GLN A 85 -1.85 3.32 -0.82
C GLN A 85 -0.42 3.36 -0.29
N PHE A 86 0.45 2.48 -0.78
CA PHE A 86 1.86 2.45 -0.43
C PHE A 86 2.55 3.78 -0.72
N GLY A 87 2.32 4.37 -1.90
CA GLY A 87 2.89 5.66 -2.26
C GLY A 87 2.46 6.80 -1.33
N ILE A 88 1.18 6.83 -0.94
CA ILE A 88 0.67 7.85 0.00
C ILE A 88 1.25 7.61 1.41
N LEU A 89 1.27 6.37 1.90
CA LEU A 89 1.86 6.04 3.20
C LEU A 89 3.33 6.48 3.29
N MET A 90 4.13 6.19 2.26
CA MET A 90 5.53 6.61 2.17
C MET A 90 5.70 8.13 2.12
N ALA A 91 4.81 8.83 1.40
CA ALA A 91 4.84 10.28 1.31
C ALA A 91 4.55 10.95 2.66
N GLU A 92 3.54 10.47 3.38
CA GLU A 92 3.14 10.98 4.71
C GLU A 92 4.14 10.62 5.82
N GLU A 93 4.78 9.45 5.76
CA GLU A 93 5.87 9.09 6.69
C GLU A 93 7.12 9.96 6.47
N GLY A 94 7.22 10.69 5.35
CA GLY A 94 8.39 11.48 5.01
C GLY A 94 9.56 10.63 4.49
N VAL A 95 9.33 9.34 4.21
CA VAL A 95 10.29 8.46 3.54
C VAL A 95 10.31 8.84 2.06
N ARG A 96 10.96 9.96 1.76
CA ARG A 96 11.26 10.34 0.38
C ARG A 96 12.24 9.30 -0.16
N GLY A 97 11.77 8.43 -1.05
CA GLY A 97 12.64 7.86 -2.07
C GLY A 97 13.38 9.03 -2.72
N ILE A 98 14.72 9.03 -2.62
CA ILE A 98 15.56 10.15 -3.01
C ILE A 98 15.20 10.53 -4.46
N ARG A 99 14.54 11.69 -4.62
CA ARG A 99 14.40 12.36 -5.91
C ARG A 99 15.80 12.83 -6.28
N ASN A 100 16.53 12.05 -7.06
CA ASN A 100 17.69 12.58 -7.75
C ASN A 100 17.21 13.59 -8.78
N GLN A 101 17.74 14.80 -8.62
CA GLN A 101 17.72 15.90 -9.58
C GLN A 101 18.25 15.47 -10.94
#